data_AF-A0A2R7Y0S0-F1
#
_entry.id   AF-A0A2R7Y0S0-F1
#
_cell.length_a   1.000
_cell.length_b   1.000
_cell.length_c   1.000
_cell.angle_alpha   90.00
_cell.angle_beta   90.00
_cell.angle_gamma   90.00
#
_symmetry.space_group_name_H-M   'P 1'
#
loop_
_entity.id
_entity.type
_entity.pdbx_description
1 polymer ?
#
loop_
_entity_poly.entity_id
_entity_poly.type
_entity_poly.pdbx_seq_one_letter_code
_entity_poly.pdbx_strand_id
1 'polypeptide(L)'
;MDKRPCRSIFHRFLYTARQAKELQPRRLDLGRPCKISRKGEGAELFYEEKRTQWRHIPPTEARLLLPGIYVKCLKRLAAPVSTKSWAMSLRAKVAPKKIVLASGAFDILHPGHIRFLEEAKRIGGKNSSLVVIIARDKTVEENKGRKVVFGERARLAMVRALKPVDKAALGYRPFSFEKVVRRYRPNVVVFGYDQLWLMKKFKELCRTKKWNIKIKVLGKYNVGNLNSSSDVIRRVKKLRLIKRRAG
;
A
#
# COMPACT_ATOMS: atom_id res chain seq x y z
N MET A 1 7.47 -43.26 -42.26
CA MET A 1 8.88 -42.80 -42.20
C MET A 1 8.83 -41.41 -41.60
N ASP A 2 9.44 -41.06 -40.48
CA ASP A 2 10.66 -41.57 -39.85
C ASP A 2 10.61 -41.37 -38.31
N LYS A 3 11.56 -42.00 -37.63
CA LYS A 3 11.62 -42.45 -36.24
C LYS A 3 11.98 -41.36 -35.21
N ARG A 4 11.55 -41.59 -33.95
CA ARG A 4 12.05 -41.01 -32.68
C ARG A 4 13.58 -41.23 -32.51
N PRO A 5 14.35 -40.51 -31.63
CA PRO A 5 14.13 -40.51 -30.17
C PRO A 5 14.57 -39.28 -29.31
N CYS A 6 14.17 -39.38 -28.02
CA CYS A 6 14.44 -38.53 -26.85
C CYS A 6 15.91 -38.13 -26.61
N ARG A 7 16.10 -36.97 -25.96
CA ARG A 7 17.11 -36.68 -24.89
C ARG A 7 16.80 -35.29 -24.31
N SER A 8 16.25 -35.20 -23.10
CA SER A 8 16.95 -34.92 -21.82
C SER A 8 17.41 -33.47 -21.64
N ILE A 9 17.39 -32.99 -20.38
CA ILE A 9 17.80 -31.67 -19.83
C ILE A 9 16.57 -30.82 -19.51
N PHE A 10 15.93 -30.88 -18.33
CA PHE A 10 16.51 -30.69 -16.99
C PHE A 10 17.46 -29.48 -16.92
N HIS A 11 16.94 -28.28 -17.14
CA HIS A 11 17.60 -27.06 -16.65
C HIS A 11 16.58 -26.09 -16.03
N ARG A 12 16.36 -26.33 -14.74
CA ARG A 12 16.40 -25.33 -13.65
C ARG A 12 16.60 -23.88 -14.15
N PHE A 13 15.52 -23.13 -14.27
CA PHE A 13 15.56 -21.68 -14.13
C PHE A 13 14.51 -21.24 -13.11
N LEU A 14 14.95 -21.21 -11.86
CA LEU A 14 14.37 -20.40 -10.80
C LEU A 14 14.55 -18.92 -11.19
N TYR A 15 13.69 -18.39 -12.06
CA TYR A 15 13.61 -16.94 -12.23
C TYR A 15 12.83 -16.36 -11.05
N THR A 16 13.61 -15.82 -10.13
CA THR A 16 13.15 -15.17 -8.91
C THR A 16 12.08 -14.11 -9.21
N ALA A 17 11.10 -14.01 -8.31
CA ALA A 17 9.99 -13.05 -8.28
C ALA A 17 10.41 -11.57 -8.12
N ARG A 18 11.62 -11.21 -8.59
CA ARG A 18 12.24 -9.90 -8.43
C ARG A 18 12.01 -8.97 -9.63
N GLN A 19 11.70 -9.51 -10.81
CA GLN A 19 11.41 -8.70 -12.02
C GLN A 19 9.93 -8.38 -12.24
N ALA A 20 8.99 -9.04 -11.53
CA ALA A 20 7.55 -8.77 -11.67
C ALA A 20 7.10 -7.40 -11.09
N LYS A 21 8.02 -6.61 -10.51
CA LYS A 21 7.71 -5.29 -9.92
C LYS A 21 7.80 -4.11 -10.88
N GLU A 22 8.36 -4.28 -12.07
CA GLU A 22 8.51 -3.18 -13.04
C GLU A 22 7.45 -3.16 -14.15
N LEU A 23 6.60 -4.19 -14.22
CA LEU A 23 5.44 -4.17 -15.10
C LEU A 23 4.29 -3.43 -14.39
N GLN A 24 4.28 -2.09 -14.50
CA GLN A 24 3.03 -1.36 -14.40
C GLN A 24 2.06 -1.96 -15.44
N PRO A 25 0.80 -2.28 -15.09
CA PRO A 25 -0.16 -2.67 -16.10
C PRO A 25 -0.46 -1.43 -16.94
N ARG A 26 0.28 -1.26 -18.05
CA ARG A 26 -0.30 -0.59 -19.22
C ARG A 26 -1.56 -1.39 -19.51
N ARG A 27 -2.72 -0.73 -19.54
CA ARG A 27 -3.95 -1.34 -20.05
C ARG A 27 -3.61 -1.93 -21.41
N LEU A 28 -3.40 -3.24 -21.47
CA LEU A 28 -3.40 -3.97 -22.72
C LEU A 28 -4.85 -3.93 -23.18
N ASP A 29 -5.10 -3.11 -24.19
CA ASP A 29 -6.38 -3.05 -24.88
C ASP A 29 -6.49 -4.36 -25.68
N LEU A 30 -6.91 -5.43 -25.00
CA LEU A 30 -7.05 -6.76 -25.59
C LEU A 30 -8.20 -6.72 -26.59
N GLY A 31 -7.87 -6.54 -27.86
CA GLY A 31 -8.82 -6.67 -28.96
C GLY A 31 -9.29 -8.12 -29.12
N ARG A 32 -10.62 -8.33 -29.09
CA ARG A 32 -11.39 -9.54 -29.47
C ARG A 32 -11.03 -10.88 -28.77
N PRO A 33 -11.97 -11.86 -28.69
CA PRO A 33 -11.85 -12.97 -27.74
C PRO A 33 -10.74 -13.98 -28.09
N CYS A 34 -10.01 -14.44 -27.06
CA CYS A 34 -8.96 -15.47 -27.14
C CYS A 34 -9.45 -16.75 -27.83
N LYS A 35 -8.61 -17.33 -28.71
CA LYS A 35 -8.81 -18.69 -29.24
C LYS A 35 -8.09 -19.70 -28.35
N ILE A 36 -8.77 -20.79 -28.04
CA ILE A 36 -8.24 -21.92 -27.26
C ILE A 36 -8.07 -23.08 -28.24
N SER A 37 -6.85 -23.60 -28.33
CA SER A 37 -6.51 -24.77 -29.14
C SER A 37 -6.08 -25.89 -28.21
N ARG A 38 -6.62 -27.11 -28.42
CA ARG A 38 -6.17 -28.32 -27.70
C ARG A 38 -5.15 -29.05 -28.57
N LYS A 39 -3.94 -29.27 -28.04
CA LYS A 39 -2.98 -30.25 -28.55
C LYS A 39 -2.54 -31.12 -27.37
N GLY A 40 -2.94 -32.39 -27.36
CA GLY A 40 -2.63 -33.34 -26.28
C GLY A 40 -3.33 -33.03 -24.93
N GLU A 41 -2.73 -33.46 -23.83
CA GLU A 41 -3.27 -33.31 -22.45
C GLU A 41 -3.21 -31.87 -21.89
N GLY A 42 -2.75 -30.90 -22.68
CA GLY A 42 -2.62 -29.48 -22.30
C GLY A 42 -3.59 -28.56 -23.07
N ALA A 43 -4.05 -27.49 -22.41
CA ALA A 43 -4.77 -26.39 -23.04
C ALA A 43 -3.82 -25.20 -23.24
N GLU A 44 -3.59 -24.80 -24.49
CA GLU A 44 -2.77 -23.63 -24.84
C GLU A 44 -3.66 -22.41 -25.07
N LEU A 45 -3.28 -21.27 -24.49
CA LEU A 45 -4.00 -20.00 -24.61
C LEU A 45 -3.25 -19.09 -25.57
N PHE A 46 -3.97 -18.59 -26.58
CA PHE A 46 -3.46 -17.63 -27.54
C PHE A 46 -4.26 -16.33 -27.47
N TYR A 47 -3.55 -15.20 -27.57
CA TYR A 47 -4.17 -13.88 -27.74
C TYR A 47 -3.59 -13.19 -28.98
N GLU A 48 -4.39 -12.29 -29.55
CA GLU A 48 -4.04 -11.52 -30.74
C GLU A 48 -3.66 -10.09 -30.32
N GLU A 49 -2.39 -9.74 -30.46
CA GLU A 49 -1.88 -8.45 -29.97
C GLU A 49 -1.98 -7.35 -31.03
N LYS A 50 -1.92 -7.72 -32.33
CA LYS A 50 -1.97 -6.80 -33.49
C LYS A 50 -2.43 -7.50 -34.78
N ARG A 51 -3.72 -7.85 -34.89
CA ARG A 51 -4.47 -8.28 -36.11
C ARG A 51 -3.86 -9.30 -37.09
N THR A 52 -2.67 -9.84 -36.84
CA THR A 52 -1.88 -10.65 -37.79
C THR A 52 -0.95 -11.67 -37.13
N GLN A 53 -0.77 -11.63 -35.79
CA GLN A 53 0.15 -12.54 -35.10
C GLN A 53 -0.43 -13.06 -33.79
N TRP A 54 -0.48 -14.38 -33.64
CA TRP A 54 -0.90 -15.09 -32.44
C TRP A 54 0.32 -15.41 -31.57
N ARG A 55 0.26 -15.11 -30.27
CA ARG A 55 1.31 -15.46 -29.30
C ARG A 55 0.81 -16.45 -28.27
N HIS A 56 1.67 -17.41 -27.92
CA HIS A 56 1.42 -18.41 -26.87
C HIS A 56 1.59 -17.76 -25.49
N ILE A 57 0.60 -17.92 -24.61
CA ILE A 57 0.69 -17.48 -23.22
C ILE A 57 1.09 -18.67 -22.34
N PRO A 58 2.27 -18.66 -21.69
CA PRO A 58 2.62 -19.70 -20.74
C PRO A 58 1.67 -19.68 -19.52
N PRO A 59 1.32 -20.85 -18.94
CA PRO A 59 0.34 -20.96 -17.85
C PRO A 59 0.66 -20.10 -16.60
N THR A 60 1.93 -19.78 -16.40
CA THR A 60 2.42 -18.95 -15.30
C THR A 60 2.01 -17.48 -15.42
N GLU A 61 1.85 -16.95 -16.64
CA GLU A 61 1.50 -15.55 -16.91
C GLU A 61 -0.01 -15.32 -17.00
N ALA A 62 -0.76 -16.35 -17.41
CA ALA A 62 -2.23 -16.30 -17.46
C ALA A 62 -2.88 -16.00 -16.10
N ARG A 63 -2.16 -16.31 -15.00
CA ARG A 63 -2.56 -16.06 -13.61
C ARG A 63 -2.58 -14.57 -13.24
N LEU A 64 -1.83 -13.72 -13.95
CA LEU A 64 -1.67 -12.29 -13.65
C LEU A 64 -2.61 -11.41 -14.47
N LEU A 65 -3.01 -11.85 -15.66
CA LEU A 65 -3.65 -10.95 -16.64
C LEU A 65 -5.16 -10.83 -16.48
N LEU A 66 -5.89 -11.85 -16.03
CA LEU A 66 -7.36 -11.85 -16.16
C LEU A 66 -8.08 -12.61 -15.04
N PRO A 67 -8.24 -12.03 -13.83
CA PRO A 67 -8.97 -12.70 -12.76
C PRO A 67 -10.46 -12.96 -13.10
N GLY A 68 -11.06 -12.19 -14.01
CA GLY A 68 -12.48 -12.33 -14.40
C GLY A 68 -12.78 -13.27 -15.57
N ILE A 69 -11.89 -13.37 -16.56
CA ILE A 69 -12.14 -14.15 -17.80
C ILE A 69 -11.79 -15.63 -17.59
N TYR A 70 -10.77 -15.91 -16.75
CA TYR A 70 -10.29 -17.27 -16.50
C TYR A 70 -11.36 -18.19 -15.89
N VAL A 71 -12.21 -17.64 -15.01
CA VAL A 71 -13.31 -18.38 -14.36
C VAL A 71 -14.40 -18.80 -15.36
N LYS A 72 -14.60 -18.00 -16.44
CA LYS A 72 -15.63 -18.28 -17.45
C LYS A 72 -15.19 -19.37 -18.43
N CYS A 73 -13.90 -19.45 -18.76
CA CYS A 73 -13.35 -20.51 -19.63
C CYS A 73 -13.31 -21.89 -18.97
N LEU A 74 -12.97 -21.97 -17.67
CA LEU A 74 -12.91 -23.24 -16.94
C LEU A 74 -14.27 -23.94 -16.84
N LYS A 75 -15.39 -23.19 -16.83
CA LYS A 75 -16.74 -23.78 -16.84
C LYS A 75 -17.08 -24.52 -18.13
N ARG A 76 -16.41 -24.22 -19.27
CA ARG A 76 -16.72 -24.80 -20.58
C ARG A 76 -15.85 -26.02 -20.93
N LEU A 77 -14.86 -26.36 -20.10
CA LEU A 77 -13.92 -27.47 -20.31
C LEU A 77 -13.95 -28.52 -19.19
N ALA A 78 -15.01 -28.56 -18.37
CA ALA A 78 -15.08 -29.46 -17.22
C ALA A 78 -15.27 -30.94 -17.63
N ALA A 79 -14.15 -31.65 -17.84
CA ALA A 79 -14.02 -33.03 -17.38
C ALA A 79 -13.92 -33.02 -15.85
N PRO A 80 -14.35 -34.08 -15.14
CA PRO A 80 -14.47 -34.09 -13.69
C PRO A 80 -13.11 -34.33 -13.02
N VAL A 81 -12.17 -33.40 -13.19
CA VAL A 81 -11.00 -33.34 -12.31
C VAL A 81 -11.45 -32.59 -11.07
N SER A 82 -11.28 -33.19 -9.88
CA SER A 82 -11.70 -32.68 -8.57
C SER A 82 -11.33 -31.20 -8.34
N THR A 83 -12.19 -30.30 -8.81
CA THR A 83 -12.04 -28.84 -8.72
C THR A 83 -12.16 -28.36 -7.27
N LYS A 84 -12.72 -29.19 -6.39
CA LYS A 84 -12.81 -28.94 -4.95
C LYS A 84 -11.43 -28.77 -4.31
N SER A 85 -10.46 -29.63 -4.63
CA SER A 85 -9.13 -29.60 -4.02
C SER A 85 -8.34 -28.34 -4.42
N TRP A 86 -8.34 -28.00 -5.71
CA TRP A 86 -7.63 -26.83 -6.23
C TRP A 86 -8.27 -25.49 -5.83
N ALA A 87 -9.61 -25.39 -5.85
CA ALA A 87 -10.31 -24.21 -5.37
C ALA A 87 -10.18 -24.01 -3.85
N MET A 88 -10.09 -25.10 -3.07
CA MET A 88 -9.80 -25.03 -1.63
C MET A 88 -8.36 -24.62 -1.34
N SER A 89 -7.39 -25.05 -2.15
CA SER A 89 -5.97 -24.70 -1.99
C SER A 89 -5.66 -23.25 -2.42
N LEU A 90 -6.39 -22.70 -3.42
CA LEU A 90 -6.34 -21.26 -3.76
C LEU A 90 -7.06 -20.37 -2.73
N ARG A 91 -8.02 -20.94 -2.00
CA ARG A 91 -8.61 -20.36 -0.77
C ARG A 91 -7.73 -20.58 0.46
N ALA A 92 -6.44 -20.89 0.31
CA ALA A 92 -5.47 -20.81 1.41
C ALA A 92 -5.41 -19.37 1.94
N LYS A 93 -6.35 -19.05 2.84
CA LYS A 93 -6.37 -18.03 3.88
C LYS A 93 -5.54 -16.79 3.56
N VAL A 94 -5.96 -15.96 2.61
CA VAL A 94 -5.52 -14.55 2.62
C VAL A 94 -6.15 -13.93 3.86
N ALA A 95 -5.39 -13.93 4.96
CA ALA A 95 -5.82 -13.34 6.21
C ALA A 95 -6.30 -11.89 5.94
N PRO A 96 -7.38 -11.44 6.59
CA PRO A 96 -7.89 -10.09 6.37
C PRO A 96 -6.78 -9.07 6.58
N LYS A 97 -6.60 -8.18 5.60
CA LYS A 97 -5.50 -7.19 5.59
C LYS A 97 -5.63 -6.28 6.80
N LYS A 98 -4.61 -6.31 7.67
CA LYS A 98 -4.62 -5.54 8.93
C LYS A 98 -4.49 -4.05 8.62
N ILE A 99 -5.36 -3.21 9.18
CA ILE A 99 -5.32 -1.77 8.98
C ILE A 99 -4.60 -1.11 10.16
N VAL A 100 -3.51 -0.41 9.85
CA VAL A 100 -2.80 0.47 10.78
C VAL A 100 -3.20 1.90 10.45
N LEU A 101 -3.61 2.65 11.46
CA LEU A 101 -3.95 4.06 11.34
C LEU A 101 -2.87 4.90 12.02
N ALA A 102 -2.39 5.92 11.32
CA ALA A 102 -1.59 6.98 11.89
C ALA A 102 -2.25 8.34 11.60
N SER A 103 -1.99 9.34 12.43
CA SER A 103 -2.50 10.70 12.24
C SER A 103 -1.43 11.72 12.57
N GLY A 104 -1.41 12.83 11.84
CA GLY A 104 -0.42 13.88 12.09
C GLY A 104 -0.61 15.14 11.24
N ALA A 105 0.13 16.17 11.61
CA ALA A 105 0.19 17.41 10.84
C ALA A 105 1.02 17.22 9.57
N PHE A 106 2.20 16.59 9.63
CA PHE A 106 3.10 16.43 8.48
C PHE A 106 3.32 17.76 7.72
N ASP A 107 3.61 18.83 8.45
CA ASP A 107 3.76 20.20 7.92
C ASP A 107 4.99 20.29 7.01
N ILE A 108 6.17 20.40 7.59
CA ILE A 108 7.43 20.20 6.85
C ILE A 108 7.86 18.76 7.05
N LEU A 109 7.98 17.99 5.97
CA LEU A 109 8.53 16.64 6.03
C LEU A 109 10.01 16.67 6.43
N HIS A 110 10.40 15.73 7.29
CA HIS A 110 11.75 15.57 7.82
C HIS A 110 11.95 14.11 8.20
N PRO A 111 13.20 13.65 8.44
CA PRO A 111 13.50 12.24 8.71
C PRO A 111 12.64 11.62 9.82
N GLY A 112 12.34 12.38 10.89
CA GLY A 112 11.44 11.92 11.95
C GLY A 112 10.07 11.43 11.46
N HIS A 113 9.44 12.11 10.50
CA HIS A 113 8.16 11.67 9.92
C HIS A 113 8.30 10.37 9.12
N ILE A 114 9.38 10.24 8.36
CA ILE A 114 9.63 9.05 7.54
C ILE A 114 9.79 7.83 8.43
N ARG A 115 10.64 7.93 9.47
CA ARG A 115 10.86 6.85 10.44
C ARG A 115 9.60 6.48 11.21
N PHE A 116 8.82 7.48 11.62
CA PHE A 116 7.53 7.25 12.26
C PHE A 116 6.57 6.43 11.38
N LEU A 117 6.45 6.77 10.09
CA LEU A 117 5.57 6.05 9.16
C LEU A 117 6.09 4.65 8.79
N GLU A 118 7.40 4.49 8.64
CA GLU A 118 8.04 3.18 8.44
C GLU A 118 7.76 2.24 9.62
N GLU A 119 7.92 2.74 10.84
CA GLU A 119 7.67 1.95 12.04
C GLU A 119 6.17 1.64 12.22
N ALA A 120 5.30 2.60 11.94
CA ALA A 120 3.86 2.37 11.94
C ALA A 120 3.47 1.23 10.97
N LYS A 121 4.02 1.25 9.75
CA LYS A 121 3.83 0.17 8.77
C LYS A 121 4.39 -1.17 9.30
N ARG A 122 5.55 -1.15 9.96
CA ARG A 122 6.19 -2.34 10.53
C ARG A 122 5.34 -3.01 11.62
N ILE A 123 4.70 -2.24 12.49
CA ILE A 123 3.76 -2.74 13.53
C ILE A 123 2.58 -3.52 12.91
N GLY A 124 2.15 -3.13 11.71
CA GLY A 124 1.12 -3.83 10.96
C GLY A 124 1.57 -5.22 10.48
N GLY A 125 2.86 -5.39 10.20
CA GLY A 125 3.42 -6.60 9.58
C GLY A 125 3.27 -6.61 8.05
N LYS A 126 3.75 -7.68 7.41
CA LYS A 126 3.85 -7.79 5.94
C LYS A 126 2.49 -7.66 5.24
N ASN A 127 1.41 -8.18 5.84
CA ASN A 127 0.05 -8.12 5.28
C ASN A 127 -0.80 -7.03 5.96
N SER A 128 -0.31 -5.79 5.96
CA SER A 128 -1.02 -4.64 6.51
C SER A 128 -1.16 -3.49 5.51
N SER A 129 -2.14 -2.62 5.73
CA SER A 129 -2.28 -1.31 5.09
C SER A 129 -2.05 -0.21 6.12
N LEU A 130 -1.15 0.72 5.85
CA LEU A 130 -1.01 1.97 6.58
C LEU A 130 -1.92 3.03 5.95
N VAL A 131 -2.89 3.48 6.75
CA VAL A 131 -3.76 4.62 6.46
C VAL A 131 -3.29 5.81 7.28
N VAL A 132 -2.96 6.91 6.62
CA VAL A 132 -2.52 8.15 7.28
C VAL A 132 -3.57 9.23 7.16
N ILE A 133 -3.98 9.78 8.31
CA ILE A 133 -4.92 10.89 8.39
C ILE A 133 -4.15 12.19 8.56
N ILE A 134 -4.35 13.09 7.62
CA ILE A 134 -3.73 14.42 7.62
C ILE A 134 -4.64 15.37 8.38
N ALA A 135 -4.11 15.97 9.46
CA ALA A 135 -4.83 16.97 10.23
C ALA A 135 -5.17 18.19 9.36
N ARG A 136 -6.34 18.78 9.57
CA ARG A 136 -6.80 19.96 8.82
C ARG A 136 -6.02 21.20 9.26
N ASP A 137 -5.86 22.17 8.35
CA ASP A 137 -5.07 23.38 8.61
C ASP A 137 -5.50 24.05 9.92
N LYS A 138 -6.79 24.38 10.05
CA LYS A 138 -7.38 24.97 11.26
C LYS A 138 -6.99 24.22 12.56
N THR A 139 -7.09 22.90 12.57
CA THR A 139 -6.71 22.08 13.75
C THR A 139 -5.22 22.14 14.06
N VAL A 140 -4.36 22.19 13.04
CA VAL A 140 -2.91 22.29 13.24
C VAL A 140 -2.55 23.66 13.78
N GLU A 141 -3.17 24.71 13.25
CA GLU A 141 -2.92 26.10 13.64
C GLU A 141 -3.36 26.39 15.06
N GLU A 142 -4.57 25.94 15.44
CA GLU A 142 -5.08 26.02 16.82
C GLU A 142 -4.14 25.31 17.81
N ASN A 143 -3.66 24.11 17.47
CA ASN A 143 -2.79 23.34 18.35
C ASN A 143 -1.36 23.90 18.46
N LYS A 144 -0.85 24.54 17.40
CA LYS A 144 0.55 25.02 17.35
C LYS A 144 0.69 26.51 17.62
N GLY A 145 -0.40 27.28 17.65
CA GLY A 145 -0.38 28.74 17.79
C GLY A 145 0.30 29.46 16.62
N ARG A 146 0.41 28.82 15.45
CA ARG A 146 1.03 29.39 14.25
C ARG A 146 0.40 28.85 12.98
N LYS A 147 0.47 29.61 11.90
CA LYS A 147 0.09 29.15 10.55
C LYS A 147 0.90 27.94 10.11
N VAL A 148 0.27 27.04 9.36
CA VAL A 148 0.98 25.95 8.67
C VAL A 148 1.86 26.53 7.55
N VAL A 149 2.95 25.84 7.23
CA VAL A 149 3.80 26.22 6.09
C VAL A 149 3.20 25.69 4.80
N PHE A 150 2.76 24.43 4.82
CA PHE A 150 2.07 23.79 3.70
C PHE A 150 0.59 23.60 4.03
N GLY A 151 -0.28 24.02 3.12
CA GLY A 151 -1.72 23.74 3.22
C GLY A 151 -2.00 22.24 3.19
N GLU A 152 -3.14 21.83 3.75
CA GLU A 152 -3.49 20.42 3.95
C GLU A 152 -3.52 19.57 2.66
N ARG A 153 -3.84 20.15 1.51
CA ARG A 153 -3.80 19.46 0.22
C ARG A 153 -2.37 19.14 -0.22
N ALA A 154 -1.44 20.08 -0.01
CA ALA A 154 -0.02 19.87 -0.29
C ALA A 154 0.57 18.81 0.66
N ARG A 155 0.27 18.91 1.97
CA ARG A 155 0.66 17.91 2.97
C ARG A 155 0.12 16.53 2.64
N LEU A 156 -1.13 16.44 2.19
CA LEU A 156 -1.74 15.20 1.72
C LEU A 156 -0.99 14.61 0.52
N ALA A 157 -0.69 15.43 -0.49
CA ALA A 157 0.03 14.96 -1.68
C ALA A 157 1.43 14.43 -1.32
N MET A 158 2.18 15.16 -0.48
CA MET A 158 3.49 14.75 -0.01
C MET A 158 3.44 13.41 0.75
N VAL A 159 2.53 13.28 1.72
CA VAL A 159 2.43 12.05 2.53
C VAL A 159 1.95 10.86 1.69
N ARG A 160 1.03 11.09 0.74
CA ARG A 160 0.56 10.04 -0.17
C ARG A 160 1.67 9.47 -1.05
N ALA A 161 2.70 10.25 -1.37
CA ALA A 161 3.83 9.82 -2.18
C ALA A 161 4.85 8.97 -1.40
N LEU A 162 4.74 8.89 -0.06
CA LEU A 162 5.70 8.18 0.76
C LEU A 162 5.49 6.66 0.66
N LYS A 163 6.57 5.93 0.37
CA LYS A 163 6.61 4.46 0.25
C LYS A 163 5.87 3.68 1.36
N PRO A 164 5.97 4.00 2.67
CA PRO A 164 5.26 3.24 3.70
C PRO A 164 3.73 3.43 3.69
N VAL A 165 3.20 4.45 2.99
CA VAL A 165 1.80 4.87 3.05
C VAL A 165 1.00 4.20 1.94
N ASP A 166 0.04 3.33 2.30
CA ASP A 166 -0.88 2.74 1.33
C ASP A 166 -2.05 3.67 0.99
N LYS A 167 -2.48 4.50 1.96
CA LYS A 167 -3.56 5.46 1.77
C LYS A 167 -3.34 6.68 2.65
N ALA A 168 -3.54 7.87 2.08
CA ALA A 168 -3.60 9.11 2.83
C ALA A 168 -4.96 9.79 2.62
N ALA A 169 -5.51 10.41 3.65
CA ALA A 169 -6.77 11.15 3.57
C ALA A 169 -6.78 12.33 4.54
N LEU A 170 -7.57 13.36 4.22
CA LEU A 170 -7.81 14.46 5.15
C LEU A 170 -8.69 14.00 6.32
N GLY A 171 -8.40 14.55 7.50
CA GLY A 171 -9.26 14.43 8.68
C GLY A 171 -10.60 15.15 8.52
N TYR A 172 -11.44 15.04 9.55
CA TYR A 172 -12.75 15.69 9.59
C TYR A 172 -12.66 17.11 10.15
N ARG A 173 -13.64 17.94 9.77
CA ARG A 173 -13.94 19.23 10.38
C ARG A 173 -15.36 19.18 10.94
N PRO A 174 -15.59 19.36 12.25
CA PRO A 174 -14.58 19.38 13.32
C PRO A 174 -13.86 18.02 13.45
N PHE A 175 -12.73 18.01 14.17
CA PHE A 175 -11.94 16.80 14.39
C PHE A 175 -12.77 15.71 15.09
N SER A 176 -12.77 14.49 14.54
CA SER A 176 -13.53 13.37 15.10
C SER A 176 -12.83 12.04 14.86
N PHE A 177 -12.37 11.41 15.95
CA PHE A 177 -11.84 10.05 15.90
C PHE A 177 -12.90 9.02 15.52
N GLU A 178 -14.14 9.21 15.97
CA GLU A 178 -15.22 8.25 15.71
C GLU A 178 -15.53 8.12 14.23
N LYS A 179 -15.63 9.24 13.50
CA LYS A 179 -15.84 9.21 12.05
C LYS A 179 -14.68 8.52 11.32
N VAL A 180 -13.44 8.74 11.76
CA VAL A 180 -12.25 8.08 11.20
C VAL A 180 -12.27 6.57 11.46
N VAL A 181 -12.50 6.15 12.70
CA VAL A 181 -12.52 4.73 13.08
C VAL A 181 -13.65 4.00 12.36
N ARG A 182 -14.85 4.58 12.28
CA ARG A 182 -15.98 3.96 11.55
C ARG A 182 -15.68 3.78 10.06
N ARG A 183 -15.00 4.77 9.45
CA ARG A 183 -14.67 4.73 8.02
C ARG A 183 -13.57 3.73 7.68
N TYR A 184 -12.54 3.62 8.52
CA TYR A 184 -11.35 2.84 8.20
C TYR A 184 -11.22 1.53 8.97
N ARG A 185 -12.00 1.33 10.03
CA ARG A 185 -12.00 0.13 10.89
C ARG A 185 -10.58 -0.38 11.22
N PRO A 186 -9.71 0.47 11.81
CA PRO A 186 -8.33 0.11 12.07
C PRO A 186 -8.22 -0.99 13.13
N ASN A 187 -7.24 -1.88 12.96
CA ASN A 187 -6.86 -2.85 13.98
C ASN A 187 -5.84 -2.28 14.96
N VAL A 188 -5.03 -1.30 14.50
CA VAL A 188 -4.01 -0.63 15.29
C VAL A 188 -4.07 0.86 15.03
N VAL A 189 -3.97 1.68 16.07
CA VAL A 189 -3.72 3.12 15.96
C VAL A 189 -2.36 3.44 16.56
N VAL A 190 -1.55 4.16 15.79
CA VAL A 190 -0.19 4.55 16.14
C VAL A 190 -0.13 6.05 16.38
N PHE A 191 0.40 6.44 17.53
CA PHE A 191 0.59 7.82 17.97
C PHE A 191 2.07 8.16 18.05
N GLY A 192 2.41 9.42 17.78
CA GLY A 192 3.74 9.96 18.06
C GLY A 192 3.96 10.23 19.54
N TYR A 193 5.22 10.34 19.97
CA TYR A 193 5.61 10.64 21.36
C TYR A 193 5.03 11.97 21.88
N ASP A 194 4.76 12.92 20.98
CA ASP A 194 4.22 14.25 21.25
C ASP A 194 2.67 14.28 21.33
N GLN A 195 2.01 13.13 21.11
CA GLN A 195 0.55 13.03 21.00
C GLN A 195 -0.11 12.36 22.22
N LEU A 196 0.51 12.42 23.40
CA LEU A 196 0.04 11.71 24.60
C LEU A 196 -1.39 12.07 25.01
N TRP A 197 -1.74 13.37 25.00
CA TRP A 197 -3.11 13.81 25.32
C TRP A 197 -4.15 13.28 24.31
N LEU A 198 -3.78 13.29 23.03
CA LEU A 198 -4.63 12.80 21.96
C LEU A 198 -4.85 11.28 22.08
N MET A 199 -3.78 10.55 22.41
CA MET A 199 -3.84 9.11 22.71
C MET A 199 -4.73 8.82 23.91
N LYS A 200 -4.64 9.60 25.00
CA LYS A 200 -5.52 9.48 26.18
C LYS A 200 -7.00 9.63 25.80
N LYS A 201 -7.35 10.68 25.04
CA LYS A 201 -8.71 10.88 24.51
C LYS A 201 -9.19 9.71 23.65
N PHE A 202 -8.32 9.21 22.78
CA PHE A 202 -8.66 8.07 21.93
C PHE A 202 -8.87 6.77 22.73
N LYS A 203 -8.04 6.54 23.76
CA LYS A 203 -8.18 5.38 24.66
C LYS A 203 -9.50 5.42 25.41
N GLU A 204 -9.92 6.60 25.87
CA GLU A 204 -11.22 6.76 26.54
C GLU A 204 -12.38 6.46 25.58
N LEU A 205 -12.33 7.02 24.37
CA LEU A 205 -13.32 6.72 23.33
C LEU A 205 -13.41 5.21 23.02
N CYS A 206 -12.28 4.51 22.97
CA CYS A 206 -12.27 3.07 22.76
C CYS A 206 -12.94 2.29 23.90
N ARG A 207 -12.82 2.75 25.16
CA ARG A 207 -13.51 2.15 26.31
C ARG A 207 -15.02 2.37 26.22
N THR A 208 -15.45 3.61 26.02
CA THR A 208 -16.87 3.96 25.92
C THR A 208 -17.57 3.21 24.79
N LYS A 209 -16.92 3.10 23.63
CA LYS A 209 -17.48 2.44 22.43
C LYS A 209 -17.19 0.95 22.36
N LYS A 210 -16.51 0.37 23.36
CA LYS A 210 -16.09 -1.03 23.42
C LYS A 210 -15.33 -1.51 22.17
N TRP A 211 -14.45 -0.66 21.63
CA TRP A 211 -13.66 -1.00 20.45
C TRP A 211 -12.40 -1.80 20.80
N ASN A 212 -12.23 -2.95 20.16
CA ASN A 212 -11.03 -3.76 20.27
C ASN A 212 -9.94 -3.29 19.29
N ILE A 213 -9.33 -2.13 19.58
CA ILE A 213 -8.28 -1.51 18.75
C ILE A 213 -6.99 -1.43 19.56
N LYS A 214 -5.89 -1.96 19.00
CA LYS A 214 -4.58 -1.88 19.66
C LYS A 214 -4.01 -0.47 19.54
N ILE A 215 -3.60 0.12 20.65
CA ILE A 215 -2.97 1.45 20.68
C ILE A 215 -1.46 1.27 20.84
N LYS A 216 -0.67 1.97 20.02
CA LYS A 216 0.79 2.01 20.12
C LYS A 216 1.28 3.45 20.10
N VAL A 217 2.25 3.75 20.95
CA VAL A 217 2.95 5.04 20.97
C VAL A 217 4.38 4.78 20.54
N LEU A 218 4.87 5.54 19.57
CA LEU A 218 6.24 5.47 19.09
C LEU A 218 7.08 6.55 19.75
N GLY A 219 8.31 6.18 20.13
CA GLY A 219 9.28 7.11 20.69
C GLY A 219 9.74 8.17 19.68
N LYS A 220 10.45 9.17 20.19
CA LYS A 220 11.07 10.18 19.33
C LYS A 220 12.25 9.55 18.59
N TYR A 221 12.25 9.70 17.28
CA TYR A 221 13.41 9.38 16.44
C TYR A 221 14.25 10.63 16.25
N ASN A 222 15.51 10.55 16.65
CA ASN A 222 16.48 11.62 16.43
C ASN A 222 17.43 11.19 15.31
N VAL A 223 17.31 11.81 14.15
CA VAL A 223 18.26 11.69 13.04
C VAL A 223 18.86 13.07 12.82
N GLY A 224 20.03 13.29 13.41
CA GLY A 224 20.67 14.61 13.44
C GLY A 224 19.83 15.66 14.17
N ASN A 225 19.89 16.92 13.71
CA ASN A 225 19.42 18.08 14.48
C ASN A 225 18.08 18.66 14.00
N LEU A 226 17.43 18.07 12.98
CA LEU A 226 16.22 18.61 12.34
C LEU A 226 15.07 17.59 12.41
N ASN A 227 14.58 17.34 13.62
CA ASN A 227 13.60 16.28 13.89
C ASN A 227 12.16 16.79 14.04
N SER A 228 11.93 18.10 13.90
CA SER A 228 10.60 18.71 13.91
C SER A 228 10.50 19.81 12.87
N SER A 229 9.27 20.13 12.42
CA SER A 229 9.06 21.29 11.56
C SER A 229 9.51 22.60 12.23
N SER A 230 9.42 22.69 13.56
CA SER A 230 9.89 23.84 14.32
C SER A 230 11.42 23.98 14.27
N ASP A 231 12.16 22.88 14.30
CA ASP A 231 13.62 22.89 14.17
C ASP A 231 14.06 23.35 12.78
N VAL A 232 13.37 22.87 11.73
CA VAL A 232 13.63 23.31 10.35
C VAL A 232 13.37 24.81 10.21
N ILE A 233 12.24 25.30 10.70
CA ILE A 233 11.90 26.74 10.64
C ILE A 233 12.95 27.55 11.42
N ARG A 234 13.33 27.13 12.62
CA ARG A 234 14.34 27.82 13.44
C ARG A 234 15.69 27.87 12.72
N ARG A 235 16.10 26.77 12.08
CA ARG A 235 17.36 26.69 11.33
C ARG A 235 17.36 27.62 10.11
N VAL A 236 16.28 27.64 9.34
CA VAL A 236 16.13 28.53 8.17
C VAL A 236 16.16 30.01 8.61
N LYS A 237 15.45 30.36 9.69
CA LYS A 237 15.50 31.72 10.26
C LYS A 237 16.93 32.12 10.67
N LYS A 238 17.66 31.22 11.34
CA LYS A 238 19.07 31.46 11.74
C LYS A 238 19.97 31.70 10.54
N LEU A 239 19.83 30.91 9.47
CA LEU A 239 20.61 31.08 8.23
C LEU A 239 20.34 32.45 7.57
N ARG A 240 19.08 32.89 7.55
CA ARG A 240 18.71 34.20 6.99
C ARG A 240 19.31 35.36 7.80
N LEU A 241 19.37 35.24 9.13
CA LEU A 241 19.97 36.27 9.99
C LEU A 241 21.48 36.40 9.78
N ILE A 242 22.20 35.28 9.63
CA ILE A 242 23.64 35.29 9.36
C ILE A 242 23.92 36.00 8.03
N LYS A 243 23.16 35.69 6.98
CA LYS A 243 23.31 36.33 5.66
C LYS A 243 23.12 37.84 5.71
N ARG A 244 22.19 38.35 6.54
CA ARG A 244 21.95 39.80 6.72
C ARG A 244 23.01 40.53 7.54
N ARG A 245 23.86 39.81 8.27
CA ARG A 245 24.97 40.40 9.05
C ARG A 245 26.28 40.40 8.27
N ALA A 246 26.36 39.59 7.22
CA ALA A 246 27.56 39.41 6.41
C ALA A 246 27.57 40.22 5.10
N GLY A 247 26.49 40.96 4.83
CA GLY A 247 26.37 41.89 3.71
C GLY A 247 25.60 43.11 4.15
#